data_AF-A0AAD4S9K7-F1
#
_entry.id   AF-A0AAD4S9K7-F1
#
_cell.length_a   1.000
_cell.length_b   1.000
_cell.length_c   1.000
_cell.angle_alpha   90.00
_cell.angle_beta   90.00
_cell.angle_gamma   90.00
#
_symmetry.space_group_name_H-M   'P 1'
#
loop_
_entity.id
_entity.type
_entity.pdbx_description
1 polymer ?
#
loop_
_entity_poly.entity_id
_entity_poly.type
_entity_poly.pdbx_seq_one_letter_code
_entity_poly.pdbx_strand_id
1 'polypeptide(L)' 'SNLADVGDDWEAEFSLTCMFSHLKYVEIREVEGCDNEFSFLRFLFKNSTVLEKVNLFFRST' A
#
# COMPACT_ATOMS: atom_id res chain seq x y z
N SER A 1 1.04 8.80 -29.13
CA SER A 1 1.41 7.86 -28.06
C SER A 1 0.32 7.90 -27.02
N ASN A 2 -0.60 6.94 -27.06
CA ASN A 2 -1.64 6.82 -26.05
C ASN A 2 -0.96 6.28 -24.80
N LEU A 3 -0.57 7.17 -23.89
CA LEU A 3 -0.28 6.80 -22.51
C LEU A 3 -1.62 6.33 -21.98
N ALA A 4 -1.80 5.02 -21.86
CA ALA A 4 -2.93 4.49 -21.13
C ALA A 4 -2.87 5.14 -19.75
N ASP A 5 -3.85 6.00 -19.47
CA ASP A 5 -4.22 6.38 -18.13
C ASP A 5 -4.58 5.07 -17.44
N VAL A 6 -3.58 4.45 -16.81
CA VAL A 6 -3.77 3.37 -15.86
C VAL A 6 -4.40 4.09 -14.66
N GLY A 7 -5.69 4.37 -14.78
CA GLY A 7 -6.50 4.81 -13.67
C GLY A 7 -6.32 3.79 -12.56
N ASP A 8 -6.13 4.29 -11.35
CA ASP A 8 -5.98 3.53 -10.11
C ASP A 8 -7.07 2.44 -10.02
N ASP A 9 -6.79 1.24 -10.57
CA ASP A 9 -7.66 0.07 -10.46
C ASP A 9 -7.46 -0.60 -9.10
N TRP A 10 -7.54 0.22 -8.05
CA TRP A 10 -7.63 -0.26 -6.67
C TRP A 10 -9.07 -0.65 -6.34
N GLU A 11 -10.00 -0.40 -7.27
CA GLU A 11 -11.42 -0.79 -7.25
C GLU A 11 -11.64 -2.33 -7.28
N ALA A 12 -10.60 -3.13 -7.54
CA ALA A 12 -10.58 -4.55 -7.17
C ALA A 12 -10.51 -4.79 -5.63
N GLU A 13 -10.67 -3.71 -4.84
CA GLU A 13 -10.59 -3.57 -3.37
C GLU A 13 -11.22 -4.76 -2.62
N PHE A 14 -12.38 -5.26 -3.08
CA PHE A 14 -13.14 -6.31 -2.42
C PHE A 14 -12.45 -7.68 -2.38
N SER A 15 -11.69 -8.04 -3.41
CA SER A 15 -10.95 -9.33 -3.44
C SER A 15 -9.68 -9.26 -2.57
N LEU A 16 -9.15 -8.04 -2.40
CA LEU A 16 -7.91 -7.77 -1.69
C LEU A 16 -8.11 -7.62 -0.17
N THR A 17 -9.29 -7.18 0.30
CA THR A 17 -9.59 -7.12 1.74
C THR A 17 -9.38 -8.47 2.43
N CYS A 18 -9.76 -9.57 1.76
CA CYS A 18 -9.51 -10.93 2.23
C CYS A 18 -8.02 -11.26 2.33
N MET A 19 -7.20 -10.82 1.36
CA MET A 19 -5.76 -11.07 1.34
C MET A 19 -5.03 -10.45 2.54
N PHE A 20 -5.52 -9.32 3.03
CA PHE A 20 -4.86 -8.56 4.10
C PHE A 20 -5.51 -8.72 5.49
N SER A 21 -6.61 -9.48 5.58
CA SER A 21 -7.35 -9.74 6.83
C SER A 21 -6.51 -10.36 7.96
N HIS A 22 -5.36 -10.96 7.63
CA HIS A 22 -4.43 -11.57 8.59
C HIS A 22 -3.07 -10.86 8.67
N LEU A 23 -2.88 -9.77 7.94
CA LEU A 23 -1.61 -9.06 7.88
C LEU A 23 -1.35 -8.30 9.18
N LYS A 24 -0.35 -8.75 9.93
CA LYS A 24 0.04 -8.17 11.24
C LYS A 24 1.26 -7.25 11.18
N TYR A 25 2.18 -7.52 10.24
CA TYR A 25 3.47 -6.82 10.17
C TYR A 25 3.81 -6.49 8.72
N VAL A 26 4.21 -5.25 8.47
CA VAL A 26 4.70 -4.78 7.16
C VAL A 26 6.02 -4.07 7.33
N GLU A 27 6.95 -4.32 6.42
CA GLU A 27 8.20 -3.61 6.28
C GLU A 27 8.35 -3.10 4.85
N ILE A 28 8.58 -1.80 4.69
CA ILE A 28 8.84 -1.15 3.40
C ILE A 28 10.21 -0.48 3.48
N ARG A 29 11.07 -0.75 2.50
CA ARG A 29 12.44 -0.24 2.42
C ARG A 29 12.59 0.69 1.23
N GLU A 30 13.58 1.58 1.30
CA GLU A 30 13.89 2.58 0.28
C GLU A 30 12.70 3.50 -0.06
N VAL A 31 11.89 3.84 0.95
CA VAL A 31 10.72 4.73 0.79
C VAL A 31 11.19 6.11 0.31
N GLU A 32 10.64 6.58 -0.81
CA GLU A 32 10.99 7.88 -1.41
C GLU A 32 10.08 9.02 -0.91
N GLY A 33 8.95 8.70 -0.28
CA GLY A 33 7.95 9.64 0.21
C GLY A 33 7.03 10.19 -0.88
N CYS A 34 6.75 9.42 -1.95
CA CYS A 34 5.87 9.85 -3.03
C CYS A 34 4.40 9.48 -2.79
N ASP A 35 3.48 10.15 -3.49
CA ASP A 35 2.03 10.05 -3.26
C ASP A 35 1.47 8.63 -3.43
N ASN A 36 2.06 7.84 -4.32
CA ASN A 36 1.74 6.44 -4.54
C ASN A 36 2.06 5.56 -3.31
N GLU A 37 3.20 5.78 -2.65
CA GLU A 37 3.59 5.06 -1.43
C GLU A 37 2.64 5.40 -0.28
N PHE A 38 2.29 6.68 -0.13
CA PHE A 38 1.28 7.09 0.85
C PHE A 38 -0.09 6.51 0.56
N SER A 39 -0.48 6.45 -0.71
CA SER A 39 -1.74 5.86 -1.12
C SER A 39 -1.75 4.35 -0.81
N PHE A 40 -0.63 3.65 -1.03
CA PHE A 40 -0.48 2.23 -0.66
C PHE A 40 -0.62 2.02 0.85
N LEU A 41 -0.03 2.89 1.67
CA LEU A 41 -0.19 2.84 3.13
C LEU A 41 -1.64 3.03 3.54
N ARG A 42 -2.36 3.99 2.94
CA ARG A 42 -3.80 4.18 3.19
C ARG A 42 -4.60 2.93 2.86
N PHE A 43 -4.30 2.30 1.73
CA PHE A 43 -4.94 1.06 1.31
C PHE A 43 -4.66 -0.08 2.31
N LEU A 44 -3.41 -0.24 2.75
CA LEU A 44 -2.97 -1.21 3.75
C LEU A 44 -3.75 -1.06 5.06
N PHE A 45 -3.84 0.18 5.57
CA PHE A 45 -4.55 0.45 6.83
C PHE A 45 -6.05 0.24 6.74
N LYS A 46 -6.66 0.47 5.56
CA LYS A 46 -8.09 0.19 5.35
C LYS A 46 -8.39 -1.30 5.32
N ASN A 47 -7.51 -2.11 4.75
CA ASN A 47 -7.78 -3.52 4.45
C ASN A 47 -7.18 -4.50 5.47
N SER A 48 -6.27 -4.05 6.34
CA SER A 48 -5.57 -4.90 7.32
C SER A 48 -6.05 -4.61 8.74
N THR A 49 -7.20 -5.15 9.13
CA THR A 49 -7.82 -4.87 10.44
C THR A 49 -7.02 -5.35 11.64
N VAL A 50 -6.08 -6.29 11.44
CA VAL A 50 -5.21 -6.87 12.47
C VAL A 50 -3.76 -6.41 12.37
N LEU A 51 -3.50 -5.33 11.63
CA LEU A 51 -2.14 -4.80 11.45
C LEU A 51 -1.62 -4.20 12.76
N GLU A 52 -0.55 -4.78 13.28
CA GLU A 52 0.05 -4.39 14.56
C GLU A 52 1.24 -3.46 14.39
N LYS A 53 2.01 -3.59 13.28
CA LYS A 53 3.22 -2.79 13.07
C LYS A 53 3.52 -2.55 11.59
N VAL A 54 3.95 -1.33 11.29
CA VAL A 54 4.51 -0.93 10.00
C VAL A 54 5.88 -0.30 10.24
N ASN A 55 6.91 -0.84 9.60
CA ASN A 55 8.25 -0.25 9.55
C ASN A 55 8.48 0.38 8.19
N LEU A 56 8.84 1.66 8.17
CA LEU A 56 9.22 2.38 6.97
C LEU A 56 10.69 2.77 7.08
N PHE A 57 11.50 2.34 6.12
CA PHE A 57 12.89 2.75 5.98
C PHE A 57 12.99 3.68 4.78
N PHE A 58 13.16 4.96 5.05
CA PHE A 58 13.33 5.96 4.00
C PHE A 58 14.69 5.79 3.33
N ARG A 59 14.70 5.94 2.01
CA ARG A 59 15.92 5.98 1.24
C ARG A 59 16.81 7.11 1.77
N SER A 60 18.05 6.77 2.09
CA SER A 60 19.04 7.79 2.51
C SER A 60 19.51 8.57 1.28
N THR A 61 19.48 9.90 1.37
CA THR A 61 19.98 10.82 0.34
C THR A 61 21.49 10.88 0.27
#